data_AF-A0A0W0FN03-F1
#
_entry.id   AF-A0A0W0FN03-F1
#
_cell.length_a   1.000
_cell.length_b   1.000
_cell.length_c   1.000
_cell.angle_alpha   90.00
_cell.angle_beta   90.00
_cell.angle_gamma   90.00
#
_symmetry.space_group_name_H-M   'P 1'
#
loop_
_entity.id
_entity.type
_entity.pdbx_description
1 polymer ?
#
loop_
_entity_poly.entity_id
_entity_poly.type
_entity_poly.pdbx_seq_one_letter_code
_entity_poly.pdbx_strand_id
1 'polypeptide(L)'
;MLPDKLFVNVIDAELKTILEDALPRDEFLQMTMESLIEKGTPPIKSSLQDWRTEGNLLFYKDRIYVPNDPTLQRLVVKTIHEALPHGHPGQWNTVDQVQRDYWWPGMTKFH
;
A
#
# COMPACT_ATOMS: atom_id res chain seq x y z
N MET A 1 11.85 24.61 14.82
CA MET A 1 11.54 23.20 14.49
C MET A 1 10.67 23.23 13.25
N LEU A 2 11.09 22.58 12.16
CA LEU A 2 10.24 22.41 10.98
C LEU A 2 9.05 21.51 11.37
N PRO A 3 7.84 21.73 10.83
CA PRO A 3 6.70 20.92 11.19
C PRO A 3 6.84 19.55 10.53
N ASP A 4 6.94 18.49 11.35
CA ASP A 4 7.02 17.08 10.93
C ASP A 4 5.97 16.70 9.87
N LYS A 5 4.82 17.37 9.89
CA LYS A 5 3.74 17.25 8.89
C LYS A 5 4.17 17.56 7.46
N LEU A 6 5.08 18.51 7.26
CA LEU A 6 5.57 18.85 5.92
C LEU A 6 6.43 17.72 5.36
N PHE A 7 7.21 17.05 6.21
CA PHE A 7 8.07 15.93 5.84
C PHE A 7 7.25 14.68 5.48
N VAL A 8 6.24 14.36 6.29
CA VAL A 8 5.31 13.25 6.02
C VAL A 8 4.56 13.46 4.70
N ASN A 9 4.09 14.67 4.41
CA ASN A 9 3.38 14.96 3.16
C ASN A 9 4.27 14.82 1.91
N VAL A 10 5.56 15.18 2.01
CA VAL A 10 6.51 15.02 0.88
C VAL A 10 6.80 13.54 0.63
N ILE A 11 7.03 12.78 1.71
CA ILE A 11 7.21 11.32 1.65
C ILE A 11 6.00 10.63 1.00
N ASP A 12 4.78 11.03 1.40
CA ASP A 12 3.55 10.48 0.85
C ASP A 12 3.41 10.78 -0.66
N ALA A 13 3.78 11.99 -1.09
CA ALA A 13 3.75 12.37 -2.50
C ALA A 13 4.78 11.61 -3.37
N GLU A 14 5.98 11.37 -2.85
CA GLU A 14 7.01 10.58 -3.54
C GLU A 14 6.59 9.11 -3.65
N LEU A 15 6.16 8.49 -2.54
CA LEU A 15 5.67 7.11 -2.54
C LEU A 15 4.47 6.95 -3.47
N LYS A 16 3.52 7.89 -3.44
CA LYS A 16 2.39 7.91 -4.38
C LYS A 16 2.87 7.88 -5.82
N THR A 17 3.80 8.76 -6.19
CA THR A 17 4.32 8.83 -7.57
C THR A 17 4.95 7.52 -8.02
N ILE A 18 5.75 6.89 -7.14
CA ILE A 18 6.40 5.60 -7.42
C ILE A 18 5.37 4.50 -7.61
N LEU A 19 4.34 4.45 -6.76
CA LEU A 19 3.27 3.46 -6.86
C LEU A 19 2.47 3.65 -8.14
N GLU A 20 2.12 4.87 -8.51
CA GLU A 20 1.41 5.18 -9.75
C GLU A 20 2.19 4.75 -11.01
N ASP A 21 3.53 4.81 -10.99
CA ASP A 21 4.39 4.34 -12.08
C ASP A 21 4.58 2.80 -12.07
N ALA A 22 4.51 2.16 -10.90
CA ALA A 22 4.67 0.72 -10.77
C ALA A 22 3.41 -0.06 -11.16
N LEU A 23 2.22 0.43 -10.78
CA LEU A 23 0.94 -0.28 -10.94
C LEU A 23 0.64 -0.75 -12.37
N PRO A 24 0.88 0.03 -13.44
CA PRO A 24 0.60 -0.42 -14.80
C PRO A 24 1.42 -1.65 -15.24
N ARG A 25 2.56 -1.90 -14.60
CA ARG A 25 3.49 -3.00 -14.91
C ARG A 25 3.31 -4.22 -14.01
N ASP A 26 2.35 -4.19 -13.09
CA ASP A 26 2.11 -5.28 -12.17
C ASP A 26 1.32 -6.41 -12.86
N GLU A 27 2.03 -7.51 -13.18
CA GLU A 27 1.45 -8.70 -13.80
C GLU A 27 0.37 -9.35 -12.91
N PHE A 28 0.54 -9.33 -11.59
CA PHE A 28 -0.45 -9.88 -10.67
C PHE A 28 -1.73 -9.05 -10.70
N LEU A 29 -1.61 -7.72 -10.75
CA LEU A 29 -2.76 -6.84 -10.92
C LEU A 29 -3.50 -7.10 -12.24
N GLN A 30 -2.76 -7.17 -13.35
CA GLN A 30 -3.35 -7.43 -14.67
C GLN A 30 -4.10 -8.77 -14.69
N MET A 31 -3.45 -9.86 -14.25
CA MET A 31 -4.08 -11.19 -14.16
C MET A 31 -5.27 -11.21 -13.21
N THR A 32 -5.19 -10.48 -12.09
CA THR A 32 -6.29 -10.40 -11.13
C THR A 32 -7.47 -9.67 -11.77
N MET A 33 -7.27 -8.51 -12.40
CA MET A 33 -8.35 -7.78 -13.07
C MET A 33 -8.98 -8.57 -14.22
N GLU A 34 -8.20 -9.26 -15.04
CA GLU A 34 -8.70 -10.14 -16.10
C GLU A 34 -9.58 -11.26 -15.54
N SER A 35 -9.11 -11.97 -14.50
CA SER A 35 -9.85 -13.05 -13.85
C SER A 35 -11.12 -12.53 -13.17
N LEU A 36 -11.08 -11.34 -12.58
CA LEU A 36 -12.23 -10.67 -11.97
C LEU A 36 -13.33 -10.31 -12.99
N ILE A 37 -12.93 -9.86 -14.19
CA ILE A 37 -13.84 -9.49 -15.29
C ILE A 37 -14.41 -10.72 -15.99
N GLU A 38 -13.59 -11.74 -16.26
CA GLU A 38 -14.02 -12.95 -16.98
C GLU A 38 -14.88 -13.89 -16.13
N LYS A 39 -14.53 -14.10 -14.85
CA LYS A 39 -15.05 -15.26 -14.09
C LYS A 39 -16.18 -14.98 -13.13
N GLY A 40 -16.65 -13.73 -13.02
CA GLY A 40 -17.93 -13.23 -12.48
C GLY A 40 -18.75 -14.07 -11.47
N THR A 41 -18.12 -14.91 -10.65
CA THR A 41 -18.79 -15.86 -9.75
C THR A 41 -18.98 -15.22 -8.37
N PRO A 42 -20.02 -15.60 -7.61
CA PRO A 42 -20.41 -14.92 -6.38
C PRO A 42 -19.30 -14.69 -5.32
N PRO A 43 -18.30 -15.57 -5.09
CA PRO A 43 -17.22 -15.31 -4.14
C PRO A 43 -16.28 -14.17 -4.57
N ILE A 44 -16.25 -13.88 -5.87
CA ILE A 44 -15.39 -12.86 -6.47
C ILE A 44 -16.04 -11.48 -6.37
N LYS A 45 -17.38 -11.41 -6.44
CA LYS A 45 -18.12 -10.14 -6.29
C LYS A 45 -17.98 -9.51 -4.90
N SER A 46 -17.87 -10.31 -3.84
CA SER A 46 -17.57 -9.79 -2.50
C SER A 46 -16.12 -9.31 -2.40
N SER A 47 -15.17 -10.03 -3.00
CA SER A 47 -13.77 -9.58 -3.11
C SER A 47 -13.67 -8.24 -3.83
N LEU A 48 -14.41 -8.03 -4.93
CA LEU A 48 -14.44 -6.77 -5.67
C LEU A 48 -14.89 -5.56 -4.85
N GLN A 49 -15.75 -5.73 -3.85
CA GLN A 49 -16.18 -4.62 -2.99
C GLN A 49 -15.07 -4.14 -2.05
N ASP A 50 -14.10 -4.99 -1.75
CA ASP A 50 -12.92 -4.61 -0.97
C ASP A 50 -11.92 -3.82 -1.82
N TRP A 51 -12.02 -3.86 -3.15
CA TRP A 51 -11.13 -3.13 -4.06
C TRP A 51 -11.76 -1.82 -4.52
N ARG A 52 -10.97 -0.75 -4.53
CA ARG A 52 -11.38 0.54 -5.12
C ARG A 52 -10.19 1.24 -5.75
N THR A 53 -10.45 2.05 -6.77
CA THR A 53 -9.46 2.96 -7.34
C THR A 53 -9.76 4.39 -6.91
N GLU A 54 -8.72 5.17 -6.67
CA GLU A 54 -8.81 6.62 -6.43
C GLU A 54 -7.63 7.28 -7.13
N GLY A 55 -7.92 8.07 -8.18
CA GLY A 55 -6.89 8.52 -9.12
C GLY A 55 -6.21 7.33 -9.80
N ASN A 56 -4.87 7.30 -9.78
CA ASN A 56 -4.08 6.19 -10.33
C ASN A 56 -3.64 5.18 -9.25
N LEU A 57 -4.17 5.30 -8.03
CA LEU A 57 -3.91 4.36 -6.95
C LEU A 57 -5.00 3.29 -6.86
N LEU A 58 -4.57 2.10 -6.44
CA LEU A 58 -5.45 0.99 -6.12
C LEU A 58 -5.47 0.79 -4.61
N PHE A 59 -6.64 0.46 -4.08
CA PHE A 59 -6.84 0.21 -2.66
C PHE A 59 -7.49 -1.16 -2.44
N TYR A 60 -7.10 -1.81 -1.34
CA TYR A 60 -7.75 -3.00 -0.80
C TYR A 60 -8.12 -2.77 0.66
N LYS A 61 -9.42 -2.83 1.01
CA LYS A 61 -9.92 -2.53 2.38
C LYS A 61 -9.36 -1.22 2.93
N ASP A 62 -9.49 -0.17 2.14
CA ASP A 62 -9.03 1.20 2.43
C ASP A 62 -7.52 1.38 2.64
N ARG A 63 -6.72 0.40 2.21
CA ARG A 63 -5.25 0.47 2.23
C ARG A 63 -4.70 0.53 0.83
N ILE A 64 -3.65 1.33 0.63
CA ILE A 64 -2.97 1.45 -0.65
C ILE A 64 -2.34 0.11 -1.01
N TYR A 65 -2.71 -0.41 -2.17
CA TYR A 65 -2.12 -1.60 -2.73
C TYR A 65 -0.69 -1.32 -3.16
N VAL A 66 0.24 -2.13 -2.67
CA VAL A 66 1.63 -2.15 -3.13
C VAL A 66 1.82 -3.39 -4.00
N PRO A 67 2.35 -3.23 -5.22
CA PRO A 67 2.71 -4.36 -6.09
C PRO A 67 3.52 -5.44 -5.37
N ASN A 68 3.43 -6.67 -5.88
CA ASN A 68 4.23 -7.79 -5.38
C ASN A 68 5.71 -7.71 -5.83
N ASP A 69 6.34 -6.56 -5.61
CA ASP A 69 7.74 -6.27 -5.83
C ASP A 69 8.44 -6.10 -4.47
N PRO A 70 9.33 -7.04 -4.08
CA PRO A 70 10.06 -6.95 -2.82
C PRO A 70 10.90 -5.68 -2.66
N THR A 71 11.38 -5.08 -3.75
CA THR A 71 12.15 -3.84 -3.73
C THR A 71 11.24 -2.67 -3.34
N LEU A 72 10.06 -2.59 -3.96
CA LEU A 72 9.07 -1.56 -3.69
C LEU A 72 8.49 -1.70 -2.27
N GLN A 73 8.18 -2.91 -1.84
CA GLN A 73 7.71 -3.18 -0.47
C GLN A 73 8.75 -2.77 0.58
N ARG A 74 10.04 -3.07 0.35
CA ARG A 74 11.12 -2.61 1.23
C ARG A 74 11.27 -1.09 1.22
N LEU A 75 11.09 -0.45 0.07
CA LEU A 75 11.14 1.00 -0.03
C LEU A 75 10.04 1.64 0.82
N VAL A 76 8.78 1.19 0.70
CA VAL A 76 7.66 1.67 1.52
C VAL A 76 7.98 1.53 3.02
N VAL A 77 8.44 0.35 3.46
CA VAL A 77 8.78 0.11 4.87
C VAL A 77 9.92 1.03 5.34
N LYS A 78 10.99 1.16 4.54
CA LYS A 78 12.15 2.00 4.87
C LYS A 78 11.75 3.47 4.97
N THR A 79 10.99 3.97 4.02
CA THR A 79 10.54 5.35 3.97
C THR A 79 9.68 5.70 5.19
N ILE A 80 8.78 4.81 5.59
CA ILE A 80 7.96 5.00 6.82
C ILE A 80 8.84 4.94 8.06
N HIS A 81 9.81 4.02 8.13
CA HIS A 81 10.75 3.94 9.25
C HIS A 81 11.56 5.23 9.43
N GLU A 82 12.07 5.80 8.34
CA GLU A 82 12.85 7.04 8.35
C GLU A 82 12.00 8.28 8.68
N ALA A 83 10.70 8.26 8.36
CA ALA A 83 9.76 9.33 8.67
C ALA A 83 9.37 9.40 10.16
N LEU A 84 9.51 8.30 10.90
CA LEU A 84 9.07 8.21 12.28
C LEU A 84 10.03 8.96 13.22
N PRO A 85 9.52 9.77 14.16
CA PRO A 85 10.33 10.32 15.23
C PRO A 85 10.93 9.16 16.04
N HIS A 86 12.24 9.18 16.30
CA HIS A 86 12.96 8.12 17.02
C HIS A 86 12.68 8.16 18.55
N GLY A 87 11.42 8.37 18.95
CA GLY A 87 10.98 8.57 20.32
C GLY A 87 9.77 7.71 20.68
N HIS A 88 9.98 6.80 21.64
CA HIS A 88 9.05 5.85 22.27
C HIS A 88 8.69 4.56 21.47
N PRO A 89 9.10 3.37 21.97
CA PRO A 89 8.82 2.08 21.34
C PRO A 89 7.36 1.60 21.42
N GLY A 90 6.41 2.45 21.88
CA GLY A 90 5.05 2.01 22.23
C GLY A 90 3.90 2.58 21.40
N GLN A 91 4.14 3.59 20.55
CA GLN A 91 3.07 4.26 19.77
C GLN A 91 3.33 4.38 18.27
N TRP A 92 4.59 4.21 17.85
CA TRP A 92 5.04 4.44 16.48
C TRP A 92 5.82 3.22 15.96
N ASN A 93 5.20 2.05 15.98
CA ASN A 93 5.80 0.89 15.34
C ASN A 93 5.68 1.02 13.82
N THR A 94 6.80 0.92 13.10
CA THR A 94 6.84 0.92 11.64
C THR A 94 5.86 -0.11 11.07
N VAL A 95 5.76 -1.29 11.69
CA VAL A 95 4.84 -2.35 11.24
C VAL A 95 3.39 -1.89 11.31
N ASP A 96 2.95 -1.30 12.43
CA ASP A 96 1.57 -0.90 12.61
C ASP A 96 1.17 0.21 11.63
N GLN A 97 2.09 1.16 11.36
CA GLN A 97 1.84 2.20 10.36
C GLN A 97 1.76 1.66 8.94
N VAL A 98 2.72 0.82 8.54
CA VAL A 98 2.72 0.21 7.21
C VAL A 98 1.43 -0.60 7.03
N GLN A 99 1.02 -1.39 8.03
CA GLN A 99 -0.19 -2.21 7.96
C GLN A 99 -1.49 -1.43 8.06
N ARG A 100 -1.46 -0.20 8.58
CA ARG A 100 -2.62 0.70 8.64
C ARG A 100 -2.91 1.31 7.28
N ASP A 101 -1.88 1.73 6.56
CA ASP A 101 -2.03 2.57 5.36
C ASP A 101 -1.76 1.80 4.05
N TYR A 102 -0.99 0.71 4.10
CA TYR A 102 -0.57 -0.09 2.94
C TYR A 102 -0.93 -1.57 3.07
N TRP A 103 -1.05 -2.24 1.94
CA TRP A 103 -1.34 -3.67 1.87
C TRP A 103 -0.70 -4.31 0.63
N TRP A 104 -0.25 -5.57 0.76
CA TRP A 104 0.17 -6.42 -0.35
C TRP A 104 -0.06 -7.91 -0.05
N PRO A 105 -0.13 -8.77 -1.08
CA PRO A 105 -0.22 -10.22 -0.88
C PRO A 105 0.98 -10.75 -0.09
N GLY A 106 0.74 -11.55 0.94
CA GLY A 106 1.81 -12.11 1.79
C GLY A 106 2.31 -11.17 2.88
N MET A 107 1.71 -9.99 3.05
CA MET A 107 1.95 -9.15 4.22
C MET A 107 1.49 -9.89 5.50
N THR A 108 2.43 -10.38 6.30
CA THR A 108 2.14 -11.05 7.56
C THR A 108 1.56 -10.05 8.55
N LYS A 109 0.31 -10.23 8.99
CA LYS A 109 -0.20 -9.54 10.17
C LYS A 109 0.61 -10.01 11.37
N PHE A 110 1.32 -9.11 12.04
CA PHE A 110 1.89 -9.42 13.33
C PHE A 110 0.72 -9.30 14.31
N HIS A 111 0.23 -10.45 14.78
CA HIS A 111 -0.81 -10.52 15.82
C HIS A 111 -0.17 -10.68 17.19
#